data_AF-A0A0N5C723-F1
#
_entry.id   AF-A0A0N5C723-F1
#
_cell.length_a   1.000
_cell.length_b   1.000
_cell.length_c   1.000
_cell.angle_alpha   90.00
_cell.angle_beta   90.00
_cell.angle_gamma   90.00
#
_symmetry.space_group_name_H-M   'P 1'
#
loop_
_entity.id
_entity.type
_entity.pdbx_description
1 polymer ?
#
loop_
_entity_poly.entity_id
_entity_poly.type
_entity_poly.pdbx_seq_one_letter_code
_entity_poly.pdbx_strand_id
1 'polypeptide(L)'
;MAILSGSMYALVFVPITLLQQSETEEPKKHILDYFFSFTFGIFITATVVFIIYGVVKKNKPYVNPSVALPALIAGILWTIGQSSFFVANEHLSQSISFPIITTLPGVISSIWSIFYFHEIFSKNDTIKYLVACAMTFTGVIIVSLSK
;
A
#
# COMPACT_ATOMS: atom_id res chain seq x y z
N MET A 1 4.70 -8.29 17.31
CA MET A 1 4.69 -8.24 15.84
C MET A 1 4.48 -6.82 15.31
N ALA A 2 3.44 -6.08 15.72
CA ALA A 2 3.11 -4.76 15.16
C ALA A 2 4.24 -3.71 15.17
N ILE A 3 5.00 -3.60 16.27
CA ILE A 3 6.13 -2.65 16.36
C ILE A 3 7.25 -3.04 15.38
N LEU A 4 7.60 -4.32 15.34
CA LEU A 4 8.62 -4.84 14.44
C LEU A 4 8.21 -4.66 12.97
N SER A 5 6.97 -5.02 12.61
CA SER A 5 6.46 -4.84 11.25
C SER A 5 6.38 -3.36 10.86
N GLY A 6 5.99 -2.48 11.78
CA GLY A 6 5.98 -1.03 11.55
C GLY A 6 7.38 -0.48 11.32
N SER A 7 8.35 -0.90 12.12
CA SER A 7 9.75 -0.48 11.95
C SER A 7 10.33 -0.97 10.62
N MET A 8 10.04 -2.20 10.22
CA MET A 8 10.52 -2.73 8.93
C MET A 8 9.80 -2.08 7.74
N TYR A 9 8.52 -1.73 7.87
CA TYR A 9 7.80 -1.00 6.83
C TYR A 9 8.39 0.40 6.62
N ALA A 10 8.79 1.10 7.69
CA ALA A 10 9.46 2.39 7.57
C ALA A 10 10.78 2.31 6.78
N LEU A 11 11.53 1.19 6.89
CA LEU A 11 12.78 0.99 6.13
C LEU A 11 12.57 0.92 4.62
N VAL A 12 11.38 0.54 4.14
CA VAL A 12 11.06 0.50 2.70
C VAL A 12 11.09 1.90 2.07
N PHE A 13 10.82 2.94 2.86
CA PHE A 13 10.79 4.33 2.39
C PHE A 13 12.13 5.04 2.43
N VAL A 14 13.11 4.52 3.18
CA VAL A 14 14.42 5.15 3.33
C VAL A 14 15.12 5.35 1.97
N PRO A 15 15.21 4.34 1.09
CA PRO A 15 15.86 4.54 -0.21
C PRO A 15 15.10 5.52 -1.12
N ILE A 16 13.77 5.58 -1.01
CA ILE A 16 12.91 6.51 -1.77
C ILE A 16 13.25 7.95 -1.37
N THR A 17 13.33 8.22 -0.06
CA THR A 17 13.70 9.55 0.43
C THR A 17 15.11 9.96 0.04
N LEU A 18 16.05 9.01 0.01
CA LEU A 18 17.43 9.27 -0.43
C LEU A 18 17.49 9.55 -1.94
N LEU A 19 16.72 8.81 -2.75
CA LEU A 19 16.60 9.05 -4.19
C LEU A 19 16.03 10.44 -4.49
N GLN A 20 14.94 10.83 -3.82
CA GLN A 20 14.33 12.16 -3.97
C GLN A 20 15.28 13.30 -3.54
N GLN A 21 16.12 13.09 -2.53
CA GLN A 21 17.14 14.08 -2.14
C GLN A 21 18.28 14.15 -3.18
N SER A 22 18.69 13.00 -3.72
CA SER A 22 19.75 12.89 -4.71
C SER A 22 19.37 13.36 -6.12
N GLU A 23 18.07 13.53 -6.45
CA GLU A 23 17.63 14.20 -7.68
C GLU A 23 18.15 15.64 -7.83
N THR A 24 18.67 16.22 -6.75
CA THR A 24 19.35 17.52 -6.75
C THR A 24 20.77 17.45 -7.35
N GLU A 25 21.38 16.26 -7.46
CA GLU A 25 22.72 16.04 -8.03
C GLU A 25 22.66 15.11 -9.26
N GLU A 26 23.20 15.56 -10.39
CA GLU A 26 23.25 14.79 -11.65
C GLU A 26 24.10 13.51 -11.50
N PRO A 27 23.65 12.32 -11.98
CA PRO A 27 22.54 12.07 -12.91
C PRO A 27 21.24 11.59 -12.23
N LYS A 28 20.10 12.06 -12.77
CA LYS A 28 18.75 11.73 -12.31
C LYS A 28 18.41 10.26 -12.57
N LYS A 29 18.19 9.48 -11.51
CA LYS A 29 17.67 8.10 -11.63
C LYS A 29 16.15 8.12 -11.59
N HIS A 30 15.51 7.48 -12.56
CA HIS A 30 14.05 7.37 -12.59
C HIS A 30 13.53 6.51 -11.45
N ILE A 31 12.45 6.96 -10.79
CA ILE A 31 11.85 6.25 -9.66
C ILE A 31 11.32 4.85 -10.03
N LEU A 32 11.03 4.63 -11.32
CA LEU A 32 10.59 3.35 -11.87
C LEU A 32 11.68 2.27 -11.81
N ASP A 33 12.96 2.63 -11.94
CA ASP A 33 14.07 1.68 -11.82
C ASP A 33 14.16 1.14 -10.38
N TYR A 34 13.91 2.02 -9.40
CA TYR A 34 13.80 1.63 -8.01
C TYR A 34 12.56 0.76 -7.77
N PHE A 35 11.40 1.12 -8.33
CA PHE A 35 10.18 0.32 -8.21
C PHE A 35 10.35 -1.09 -8.79
N PHE A 36 11.04 -1.21 -9.92
CA PHE A 36 11.39 -2.50 -10.51
C PHE A 36 12.30 -3.32 -9.59
N SER A 37 13.36 -2.72 -9.05
CA SER A 37 14.24 -3.40 -8.08
C SER A 37 13.50 -3.84 -6.83
N PHE A 38 12.60 -2.99 -6.32
CA PHE A 38 11.75 -3.26 -5.16
C PHE A 38 10.81 -4.46 -5.39
N THR A 39 10.06 -4.46 -6.50
CA THR A 39 9.16 -5.57 -6.85
C THR A 39 9.93 -6.87 -7.13
N PHE A 40 11.11 -6.79 -7.74
CA PHE A 40 11.98 -7.94 -7.94
C PHE A 40 12.50 -8.53 -6.62
N GLY A 41 12.88 -7.68 -5.67
CA GLY A 41 13.27 -8.11 -4.32
C GLY A 41 12.14 -8.82 -3.58
N ILE A 42 10.91 -8.33 -3.69
CA ILE A 42 9.72 -8.99 -3.14
C ILE A 42 9.53 -10.37 -3.78
N PHE A 43 9.67 -10.47 -5.10
CA PHE A 43 9.54 -11.74 -5.82
C PHE A 43 10.56 -12.78 -5.33
N ILE A 44 11.85 -12.43 -5.27
CA ILE A 44 12.91 -13.32 -4.76
C ILE A 44 12.59 -13.77 -3.34
N THR A 45 12.23 -12.84 -2.46
CA THR A 45 11.93 -13.14 -1.05
C THR A 45 10.74 -14.10 -0.94
N ALA A 46 9.67 -13.86 -1.70
CA ALA A 46 8.49 -14.73 -1.75
C ALA A 46 8.85 -16.14 -2.26
N THR A 47 9.68 -16.25 -3.30
CA THR A 47 10.16 -17.53 -3.82
C THR A 47 10.98 -18.29 -2.78
N VAL A 48 11.92 -17.63 -2.09
CA VAL A 48 12.73 -18.25 -1.04
C VAL A 48 11.86 -18.76 0.11
N VAL A 49 10.91 -17.95 0.58
CA VAL A 49 9.96 -18.34 1.63
C VAL A 49 9.12 -19.55 1.19
N PHE A 50 8.66 -19.57 -0.06
CA PHE A 50 7.89 -20.69 -0.60
C PHE A 50 8.73 -21.98 -0.69
N ILE A 51 9.99 -21.89 -1.11
CA ILE A 51 10.92 -23.03 -1.14
C ILE A 51 11.14 -23.56 0.28
N ILE A 52 11.43 -22.69 1.25
CA ILE A 52 11.63 -23.09 2.65
C ILE A 52 10.37 -23.78 3.18
N TYR A 53 9.19 -23.22 2.92
CA TYR A 53 7.91 -23.83 3.30
C TYR A 53 7.74 -25.23 2.71
N GLY A 54 8.07 -25.41 1.41
CA GLY A 54 8.04 -26.71 0.74
C GLY A 54 8.99 -27.74 1.37
N VAL A 55 10.22 -27.32 1.70
CA VAL A 55 11.23 -28.16 2.37
C VAL A 55 10.77 -28.57 3.77
N VAL A 56 10.30 -27.63 4.59
CA VAL A 56 9.80 -27.89 5.95
C VAL A 56 8.59 -28.84 5.93
N LYS A 57 7.71 -28.71 4.94
CA LYS A 57 6.56 -29.60 4.74
C LYS A 57 6.91 -30.91 4.03
N LYS A 58 8.20 -31.23 3.82
CA LYS A 58 8.68 -32.46 3.15
C LYS A 58 7.99 -32.72 1.80
N ASN A 59 7.91 -31.69 0.96
CA ASN A 59 7.22 -31.72 -0.35
C ASN A 59 5.72 -32.04 -0.30
N LYS A 60 5.06 -31.88 0.87
CA LYS A 60 3.59 -31.87 1.01
C LYS A 60 3.05 -30.50 1.46
N PRO A 61 3.34 -29.41 0.74
CA PRO A 61 2.75 -28.12 1.05
C PRO A 61 1.23 -28.17 0.78
N TYR A 62 0.43 -27.79 1.77
CA TYR A 62 -1.00 -27.57 1.55
C TYR A 62 -1.19 -26.16 1.00
N VAL A 63 -1.69 -26.07 -0.23
CA VAL A 63 -2.10 -24.83 -0.89
C VAL A 63 -3.54 -25.02 -1.33
N ASN A 64 -4.44 -24.20 -0.81
CA ASN A 64 -5.84 -24.26 -1.21
C ASN A 64 -6.00 -23.56 -2.57
N PRO A 65 -6.36 -24.28 -3.65
CA PRO A 65 -6.46 -23.69 -4.99
C PRO A 65 -7.58 -22.64 -5.08
N SER A 66 -8.62 -22.74 -4.25
CA SER A 66 -9.73 -21.79 -4.24
C SER A 66 -9.34 -20.41 -3.72
N VAL A 67 -8.28 -20.29 -2.91
CA VAL A 67 -7.76 -18.99 -2.44
C VAL A 67 -6.57 -18.49 -3.27
N ALA A 68 -5.95 -19.36 -4.06
CA ALA A 68 -4.79 -19.01 -4.87
C ALA A 68 -5.12 -17.95 -5.94
N LEU A 69 -6.25 -18.12 -6.65
CA LEU A 69 -6.68 -17.17 -7.67
C LEU A 69 -7.06 -15.80 -7.07
N PRO A 70 -7.89 -15.70 -6.02
CA PRO A 70 -8.14 -14.44 -5.33
C PRO A 70 -6.87 -13.75 -4.80
N ALA A 71 -5.92 -14.52 -4.26
CA ALA A 71 -4.65 -13.98 -3.78
C ALA A 71 -3.81 -13.37 -4.92
N LEU A 72 -3.80 -14.01 -6.09
CA LEU A 72 -3.14 -13.49 -7.29
C LEU A 72 -3.75 -12.17 -7.76
N ILE A 73 -5.08 -12.10 -7.83
CA ILE A 73 -5.80 -10.88 -8.20
C ILE A 73 -5.50 -9.75 -7.20
N ALA A 74 -5.52 -10.05 -5.91
CA ALA A 74 -5.18 -9.09 -4.87
C ALA A 74 -3.73 -8.57 -5.00
N GLY A 75 -2.78 -9.45 -5.32
CA GLY A 75 -1.38 -9.08 -5.56
C GLY A 75 -1.21 -8.17 -6.79
N ILE A 76 -1.94 -8.44 -7.88
CA ILE A 76 -1.94 -7.59 -9.08
C ILE A 76 -2.50 -6.20 -8.74
N LEU A 77 -3.66 -6.14 -8.08
CA LEU A 77 -4.27 -4.88 -7.66
C LEU A 77 -3.35 -4.08 -6.73
N TRP A 78 -2.71 -4.75 -5.77
CA TRP A 78 -1.73 -4.12 -4.89
C TRP A 78 -0.54 -3.56 -5.68
N THR A 79 0.00 -4.31 -6.64
CA THR A 79 1.15 -3.86 -7.44
C THR A 79 0.80 -2.63 -8.29
N ILE A 80 -0.39 -2.59 -8.90
CA ILE A 80 -0.89 -1.44 -9.66
C ILE A 80 -1.08 -0.22 -8.74
N GLY A 81 -1.63 -0.43 -7.54
CA GLY A 81 -1.78 0.62 -6.55
C GLY A 81 -0.42 1.17 -6.10
N GLN A 82 0.54 0.29 -5.83
CA GLN A 82 1.88 0.68 -5.44
C GLN A 82 2.61 1.43 -6.57
N SER A 83 2.57 0.95 -7.82
CA SER A 83 3.21 1.68 -8.93
C SER A 83 2.63 3.10 -9.08
N SER A 84 1.31 3.23 -8.95
CA SER A 84 0.63 4.54 -9.02
C SER A 84 1.07 5.46 -7.88
N PHE A 85 1.29 4.91 -6.68
CA PHE A 85 1.81 5.65 -5.53
C PHE A 85 3.25 6.14 -5.74
N PHE A 86 4.11 5.31 -6.31
CA PHE A 86 5.48 5.72 -6.65
C PHE A 86 5.50 6.88 -7.63
N VAL A 87 4.68 6.85 -8.68
CA VAL A 87 4.51 7.97 -9.62
C VAL A 87 3.95 9.22 -8.92
N ALA A 88 2.96 9.06 -8.04
CA ALA A 88 2.42 10.19 -7.26
C ALA A 88 3.48 10.81 -6.33
N ASN A 89 4.37 10.02 -5.74
CA ASN A 89 5.46 10.53 -4.90
C ASN A 89 6.48 11.37 -5.69
N GLU A 90 6.78 10.98 -6.93
CA GLU A 90 7.64 11.77 -7.83
C GLU A 90 7.03 13.14 -8.10
N HIS A 91 5.72 13.22 -8.31
CA HIS A 91 5.06 14.48 -8.67
C HIS A 91 4.61 15.36 -7.49
N LEU A 92 4.19 14.77 -6.36
CA LEU A 92 3.61 15.51 -5.22
C LEU A 92 4.51 15.56 -3.98
N SER A 93 5.71 14.96 -4.00
CA SER A 93 6.53 14.70 -2.81
C SER A 93 5.87 13.71 -1.83
N GLN A 94 6.71 13.00 -1.08
CA GLN A 94 6.27 11.98 -0.14
C GLN A 94 5.41 12.56 0.99
N SER A 95 5.65 13.81 1.41
CA SER A 95 4.90 14.47 2.50
C SER A 95 3.42 14.70 2.18
N ILE A 96 3.07 14.85 0.90
CA ILE A 96 1.68 15.05 0.44
C ILE A 96 1.06 13.71 0.05
N SER A 97 1.80 12.84 -0.63
CA SER A 97 1.28 11.55 -1.10
C SER A 97 1.00 10.55 0.03
N PHE A 98 1.77 10.58 1.13
CA PHE A 98 1.60 9.62 2.23
C PHE A 98 0.23 9.74 2.93
N PRO A 99 -0.20 10.94 3.38
CA PRO A 99 -1.52 11.09 3.97
C PRO A 99 -2.65 10.70 3.03
N ILE A 100 -2.49 10.92 1.71
CA ILE A 100 -3.50 10.56 0.72
C ILE A 100 -3.64 9.03 0.63
N ILE A 101 -2.53 8.30 0.48
CA ILE A 101 -2.58 6.83 0.35
C ILE A 101 -2.97 6.12 1.65
N THR A 102 -2.70 6.69 2.83
CA THR A 102 -3.12 6.06 4.08
C THR A 102 -4.61 6.26 4.37
N THR A 103 -5.20 7.33 3.84
CA THR A 103 -6.55 7.73 4.22
C THR A 103 -7.60 7.36 3.17
N LEU A 104 -7.29 7.53 1.88
CA LEU A 104 -8.25 7.30 0.80
C LEU A 104 -8.67 5.81 0.66
N PRO A 105 -7.76 4.82 0.69
CA PRO A 105 -8.14 3.40 0.69
C PRO A 105 -8.94 3.01 1.94
N GLY A 106 -8.67 3.65 3.08
CA GLY A 106 -9.44 3.46 4.30
C GLY A 106 -10.90 3.85 4.12
N VAL A 107 -11.16 5.02 3.53
CA VAL A 107 -12.51 5.48 3.19
C VAL A 107 -13.18 4.49 2.23
N ILE A 108 -12.52 4.12 1.13
CA ILE A 108 -13.07 3.18 0.14
C ILE A 108 -13.41 1.83 0.78
N SER A 109 -12.51 1.31 1.63
CA SER A 109 -12.74 0.07 2.38
C SER A 109 -13.95 0.18 3.29
N SER A 110 -14.11 1.30 4.01
CA SER A 110 -15.27 1.51 4.87
C SER A 110 -16.57 1.66 4.07
N ILE A 111 -16.54 2.33 2.91
CA ILE A 111 -17.69 2.43 2.00
C ILE A 111 -18.10 1.02 1.56
N TRP A 112 -17.13 0.21 1.13
CA TRP A 112 -17.38 -1.18 0.74
C TRP A 112 -17.94 -2.01 1.88
N SER A 113 -17.41 -1.85 3.11
CA SER A 113 -17.93 -2.50 4.30
C SER A 113 -19.41 -2.21 4.54
N ILE A 114 -19.82 -0.95 4.39
CA ILE A 114 -21.21 -0.52 4.60
C ILE A 114 -22.13 -1.07 3.51
N PHE A 115 -21.75 -0.98 2.24
CA PHE A 115 -22.63 -1.41 1.14
C PHE A 115 -22.73 -2.93 0.98
N TYR A 116 -21.62 -3.65 1.17
CA TYR A 116 -21.60 -5.10 0.95
C TYR A 116 -22.04 -5.87 2.20
N PHE A 117 -21.48 -5.55 3.36
CA PHE A 117 -21.77 -6.26 4.61
C PHE A 117 -22.95 -5.66 5.39
N HIS A 118 -23.49 -4.52 4.95
CA HIS A 118 -24.63 -3.84 5.58
C HIS A 118 -24.41 -3.58 7.08
N GLU A 119 -23.17 -3.37 7.53
CA GLU A 119 -22.83 -3.32 8.97
C GLU A 119 -23.49 -2.15 9.72
N ILE A 120 -23.88 -1.07 9.04
CA ILE A 120 -24.41 0.15 9.67
C ILE A 120 -25.90 0.31 9.33
N PHE A 121 -26.77 -0.10 10.27
CA PHE A 121 -28.22 0.05 10.14
C PHE A 121 -28.79 1.32 10.81
N SER A 122 -28.04 1.95 11.72
CA SER A 122 -28.53 3.08 12.53
C SER A 122 -28.22 4.42 11.89
N LYS A 123 -29.24 5.30 11.76
CA LYS A 123 -29.11 6.65 11.18
C LYS A 123 -28.01 7.49 11.85
N ASN A 124 -27.81 7.32 13.17
CA ASN A 124 -26.79 8.05 13.92
C ASN A 124 -25.37 7.62 13.53
N ASP A 125 -25.17 6.34 13.23
CA ASP A 125 -23.86 5.80 12.88
C ASP A 125 -23.52 6.10 11.42
N THR A 126 -24.52 6.17 10.54
CA THR A 126 -24.36 6.70 9.17
C THR A 126 -23.94 8.18 9.17
N ILE A 127 -24.51 9.01 10.05
CA ILE A 127 -24.11 10.43 10.17
C ILE A 127 -22.67 10.55 10.69
N LYS A 128 -22.28 9.81 11.73
CA LYS A 128 -20.89 9.80 12.23
C LYS A 128 -19.90 9.40 11.14
N TYR A 129 -20.26 8.39 10.35
CA TYR A 129 -19.45 7.94 9.22
C TYR A 129 -19.31 9.02 8.15
N LEU A 130 -20.41 9.68 7.77
CA LEU A 130 -20.39 10.78 6.79
C LEU A 130 -19.51 11.94 7.28
N VAL A 131 -19.59 12.30 8.56
CA VAL A 131 -18.73 13.33 9.16
C VAL A 131 -17.26 12.91 9.12
N ALA A 132 -16.93 11.66 9.44
CA ALA A 132 -15.56 11.15 9.36
C ALA A 132 -15.01 11.18 7.91
N CYS A 133 -15.84 10.83 6.93
CA CYS A 133 -15.50 10.96 5.51
C CYS A 133 -15.28 12.42 5.11
N ALA A 134 -16.18 13.34 5.51
CA ALA A 134 -16.04 14.76 5.22
C ALA A 134 -14.74 15.33 5.81
N MET A 135 -14.45 15.05 7.07
CA MET A 135 -13.18 15.44 7.73
C MET A 135 -11.97 14.88 6.99
N THR A 136 -12.03 13.62 6.56
CA THR A 136 -10.97 12.96 5.78
C THR A 136 -10.73 13.66 4.44
N PHE A 137 -11.79 13.95 3.69
CA PHE A 137 -11.69 14.66 2.41
C PHE A 137 -11.13 16.07 2.60
N THR A 138 -11.59 16.79 3.63
CA THR A 138 -11.03 18.11 3.97
C THR A 138 -9.54 18.00 4.29
N GLY A 139 -9.12 17.01 5.08
CA GLY A 139 -7.71 16.77 5.38
C GLY A 139 -6.87 16.50 4.13
N VAL A 140 -7.36 15.65 3.22
CA VAL A 140 -6.71 15.37 1.92
C VAL A 140 -6.59 16.63 1.06
N ILE A 141 -7.63 17.47 1.01
CA ILE A 141 -7.61 18.73 0.25
C ILE A 141 -6.58 19.70 0.85
N ILE A 142 -6.56 19.87 2.18
CA ILE A 142 -5.60 20.74 2.86
C ILE A 142 -4.16 20.27 2.59
N VAL A 143 -3.90 18.97 2.70
CA VAL A 143 -2.57 18.39 2.42
C VAL A 143 -2.18 18.57 0.95
N SER A 144 -3.12 18.39 0.03
CA SER A 144 -2.90 18.56 -1.41
C SER A 144 -2.62 20.02 -1.80
N LEU A 145 -3.27 20.97 -1.13
CA LEU A 145 -3.07 22.42 -1.33
C LEU A 145 -1.80 22.96 -0.67
N SER A 146 -1.18 22.21 0.24
CA SER A 146 0.07 22.60 0.94
C SER A 146 1.33 22.51 0.07
N LYS A 147 1.16 22.42 -1.26
CA LYS A 147 2.23 22.27 -2.24
C LYS A 147 2.85 23.61 -2.63
#